data_AF-A0A1G2T587-F1
#
_entry.id   AF-A0A1G2T587-F1
#
_cell.length_a   1.000
_cell.length_b   1.000
_cell.length_c   1.000
_cell.angle_alpha   90.00
_cell.angle_beta   90.00
_cell.angle_gamma   90.00
#
_symmetry.space_group_name_H-M   'P 1'
#
loop_
_entity.id
_entity.type
_entity.pdbx_description
1 polymer ?
#
loop_
_entity_poly.entity_id
_entity_poly.type
_entity_poly.pdbx_seq_one_letter_code
_entity_poly.pdbx_strand_id
1 'polypeptide(L)'
;MTEEFYHKDIFGTVVDMNLTGEERSDLNTRSQGLTLVSRREFNIFALTDALGARQRKEAWILYQQALEAGLTPEEIFFKIVWQVKSMLIASRTRNVGETEMKAFPYNKAKSFLKNFKSGELKKLSESLVVGYHRARRGEVEIETLVEKLLLGL
;
A
#
# COMPACT_ATOMS: atom_id res chain seq x y z
N MET A 1 -55.15 4.41 -33.39
CA MET A 1 -55.07 3.90 -32.01
C MET A 1 -53.65 3.38 -31.83
N THR A 2 -52.77 4.24 -31.35
CA THR A 2 -51.40 3.91 -30.95
C THR A 2 -51.18 4.67 -29.66
N GLU A 3 -51.49 4.02 -28.54
CA GLU A 3 -51.16 4.56 -27.21
C GLU A 3 -49.64 4.53 -27.08
N GLU A 4 -49.02 5.70 -27.04
CA GLU A 4 -47.61 5.85 -26.69
C GLU A 4 -47.46 5.56 -25.19
N PHE A 5 -46.80 4.44 -24.89
CA PHE A 5 -46.64 3.90 -23.55
C PHE A 5 -45.56 4.68 -22.79
N TYR A 6 -45.91 5.83 -22.23
CA TYR A 6 -44.99 6.59 -21.38
C TYR A 6 -44.82 5.90 -20.02
N HIS A 7 -43.59 5.51 -19.67
CA HIS A 7 -43.27 5.08 -18.31
C HIS A 7 -43.18 6.29 -17.39
N LYS A 8 -44.17 6.42 -16.50
CA LYS A 8 -44.16 7.40 -15.39
C LYS A 8 -43.42 6.79 -14.21
N ASP A 9 -42.64 7.61 -13.51
CA ASP A 9 -42.08 7.20 -12.22
C ASP A 9 -43.18 7.12 -11.14
N ILE A 10 -42.82 6.64 -9.95
CA ILE A 10 -43.73 6.52 -8.80
C ILE A 10 -44.30 7.87 -8.31
N PHE A 11 -43.80 8.99 -8.83
CA PHE A 11 -44.29 10.34 -8.54
C PHE A 11 -45.10 10.93 -9.70
N GLY A 12 -45.41 10.13 -10.73
CA GLY A 12 -46.27 10.51 -11.83
C GLY A 12 -45.61 11.41 -12.87
N THR A 13 -44.29 11.60 -12.81
CA THR A 13 -43.54 12.38 -13.78
C THR A 13 -43.24 11.53 -15.00
N VAL A 14 -43.50 12.05 -16.20
CA VAL A 14 -43.14 11.37 -17.45
C VAL A 14 -41.62 11.47 -17.62
N VAL A 15 -40.94 10.32 -17.59
CA VAL A 15 -39.49 10.27 -17.76
C VAL A 15 -39.22 9.74 -19.17
N ASP A 16 -39.02 10.65 -20.13
CA ASP A 16 -38.58 10.27 -21.47
C ASP A 16 -37.12 9.81 -21.39
N MET A 17 -36.92 8.49 -21.37
CA MET A 17 -35.60 7.88 -21.36
C MET A 17 -35.08 7.86 -22.81
N ASN A 18 -34.49 8.98 -23.25
CA ASN A 18 -33.74 9.03 -24.50
C ASN A 18 -32.49 8.13 -24.36
N LEU A 19 -32.58 6.92 -24.91
CA LEU A 19 -31.51 5.92 -24.97
C LEU A 19 -30.50 6.17 -26.10
N THR A 20 -30.65 7.25 -26.87
CA THR A 20 -29.66 7.70 -27.85
C THR A 20 -28.78 8.76 -27.21
N GLY A 21 -27.49 8.43 -27.06
CA GLY A 21 -26.50 9.20 -26.30
C GLY A 21 -26.24 10.61 -26.83
N GLU A 22 -26.91 11.58 -26.22
CA GLU A 22 -26.38 12.95 -26.11
C GLU A 22 -25.94 13.15 -24.65
N GLU A 23 -24.64 13.41 -24.45
CA GLU A 23 -24.06 13.64 -23.14
C GLU A 23 -24.67 14.89 -22.49
N ARG A 24 -25.31 14.72 -21.34
CA ARG A 24 -25.80 15.82 -20.49
C ARG A 24 -24.62 16.58 -19.89
N SER A 25 -24.16 17.62 -20.58
CA SER A 25 -23.06 18.53 -20.22
C SER A 25 -23.30 19.42 -18.98
N ASP A 26 -24.50 19.34 -18.41
CA ASP A 26 -25.06 20.27 -17.43
C ASP A 26 -24.89 19.83 -15.97
N LEU A 27 -24.34 18.64 -15.71
CA LEU A 27 -24.10 18.16 -14.35
C LEU A 27 -22.85 18.76 -13.66
N ASN A 28 -22.02 19.55 -14.37
CA ASN A 28 -20.77 20.04 -13.81
C ASN A 28 -20.84 21.41 -13.11
N THR A 29 -22.03 21.99 -12.90
CA THR A 29 -22.15 23.40 -12.44
C THR A 29 -22.70 23.58 -11.02
N ARG A 30 -22.90 22.52 -10.23
CA ARG A 30 -23.48 22.65 -8.87
C ARG A 30 -22.74 21.96 -7.71
N SER A 31 -21.55 21.42 -7.92
CA SER A 31 -20.65 21.07 -6.81
C SER A 31 -19.82 22.29 -6.43
N GLN A 32 -20.44 23.24 -5.72
CA GLN A 32 -19.63 24.18 -4.92
C GLN A 32 -18.71 23.35 -4.03
N GLY A 33 -17.42 23.51 -4.25
CA GLY A 33 -16.39 22.55 -3.94
C GLY A 33 -16.26 22.24 -2.46
N LEU A 34 -16.49 20.98 -2.11
CA LEU A 34 -15.80 20.37 -1.00
C LEU A 34 -14.36 20.15 -1.47
N THR A 35 -13.49 21.15 -1.30
CA THR A 35 -12.04 20.89 -1.37
C THR A 35 -11.73 19.92 -0.24
N LEU A 36 -11.80 18.62 -0.54
CA LEU A 36 -11.15 17.60 0.27
C LEU A 36 -9.70 18.06 0.35
N VAL A 37 -9.30 18.57 1.52
CA VAL A 37 -7.90 18.82 1.83
C VAL A 37 -7.23 17.49 1.53
N SER A 38 -6.52 17.42 0.40
CA SER A 38 -5.77 16.24 -0.01
C SER A 38 -4.86 15.94 1.17
N ARG A 39 -5.23 14.92 1.95
CA ARG A 39 -4.38 14.43 3.02
C ARG A 39 -3.13 13.97 2.29
N ARG A 40 -2.02 14.71 2.45
CA ARG A 40 -0.78 14.44 1.72
C ARG A 40 -0.51 12.95 1.82
N GLU A 41 -0.56 12.24 0.70
CA GLU A 41 -0.39 10.79 0.69
C GLU A 41 0.98 10.47 1.30
N PHE A 42 0.99 9.67 2.37
CA PHE A 42 2.23 9.29 3.02
C PHE A 42 3.06 8.41 2.08
N ASN A 43 4.32 8.79 1.86
CA ASN A 43 5.21 8.00 1.01
C ASN A 43 5.71 6.75 1.76
N ILE A 44 4.98 5.65 1.61
CA ILE A 44 5.33 4.36 2.23
C ILE A 44 6.70 3.82 1.80
N PHE A 45 7.22 4.23 0.65
CA PHE A 45 8.54 3.80 0.19
C PHE A 45 9.69 4.41 1.01
N ALA A 46 9.47 5.59 1.62
CA ALA A 46 10.46 6.17 2.52
C ALA A 46 10.74 5.23 3.71
N LEU A 47 9.70 4.61 4.27
CA LEU A 47 9.84 3.62 5.35
C LEU A 47 10.64 2.40 4.90
N THR A 48 10.34 1.84 3.72
CA THR A 48 11.08 0.68 3.20
C THR A 48 12.53 1.01 2.87
N ASP A 49 12.81 2.25 2.49
CA ASP A 49 14.17 2.74 2.22
C ASP A 49 14.97 2.90 3.51
N ALA A 50 14.37 3.49 4.55
CA ALA A 50 14.99 3.59 5.86
C ALA A 50 15.29 2.21 6.45
N LEU A 51 14.39 1.24 6.27
CA LEU A 51 14.61 -0.16 6.64
C LEU A 51 15.79 -0.79 5.88
N GLY A 52 15.84 -0.65 4.55
CA GLY A 52 16.95 -1.15 3.73
C GLY A 52 18.29 -0.44 4.03
N ALA A 53 18.23 0.83 4.43
CA ALA A 53 19.38 1.60 4.85
C ALA A 53 19.84 1.30 6.29
N ARG A 54 19.13 0.42 7.03
CA ARG A 54 19.32 0.15 8.46
C ARG A 54 19.29 1.41 9.33
N GLN A 55 18.47 2.38 8.97
CA GLN A 55 18.29 3.60 9.75
C GLN A 55 17.17 3.39 10.77
N ARG A 56 17.48 2.68 11.87
CA ARG A 56 16.49 2.30 12.90
C ARG A 56 15.59 3.44 13.36
N LYS A 57 16.19 4.57 13.77
CA LYS A 57 15.46 5.75 14.26
C LYS A 57 14.54 6.31 13.19
N GLU A 58 15.05 6.46 11.98
CA GLU A 58 14.30 7.00 10.84
C GLU A 58 13.13 6.09 10.46
N ALA A 59 13.37 4.78 10.39
CA ALA A 59 12.33 3.80 10.08
C ALA A 59 11.21 3.82 11.13
N TRP A 60 11.54 3.96 12.42
CA TRP A 60 10.53 4.08 13.47
C TRP A 60 9.73 5.39 13.38
N ILE A 61 10.37 6.53 13.10
CA ILE A 61 9.67 7.81 12.91
C ILE A 61 8.72 7.73 11.71
N LEU A 62 9.19 7.21 10.58
CA LEU A 62 8.38 7.02 9.37
C LEU A 62 7.23 6.04 9.60
N TYR A 63 7.41 5.04 10.46
CA TYR A 63 6.34 4.13 10.85
C TYR A 63 5.24 4.86 11.63
N GLN A 64 5.60 5.68 12.62
CA GLN A 64 4.63 6.49 13.37
C GLN A 64 3.89 7.47 12.44
N GLN A 65 4.60 8.13 11.54
CA GLN A 65 3.99 9.02 10.53
C GLN A 65 3.04 8.27 9.59
N ALA A 66 3.34 7.02 9.24
CA ALA A 66 2.45 6.19 8.43
C ALA A 66 1.13 5.89 9.16
N LEU A 67 1.21 5.56 10.46
CA LEU A 67 0.04 5.33 11.31
C LEU A 67 -0.78 6.62 11.46
N GLU A 68 -0.14 7.77 11.71
CA GLU A 68 -0.81 9.08 11.78
C GLU A 68 -1.49 9.47 10.46
N ALA A 69 -0.93 9.06 9.33
CA ALA A 69 -1.53 9.25 8.01
C ALA A 69 -2.76 8.36 7.78
N GLY A 70 -2.98 7.35 8.64
CA GLY A 70 -4.11 6.44 8.61
C GLY A 70 -3.85 5.11 7.91
N LEU A 71 -2.59 4.76 7.63
CA LEU A 71 -2.27 3.42 7.13
C LEU A 71 -2.43 2.41 8.26
N THR A 72 -2.97 1.25 7.94
CA THR A 72 -3.10 0.17 8.92
C THR A 72 -1.75 -0.50 9.20
N PRO A 73 -1.51 -1.01 10.42
CA PRO A 73 -0.31 -1.78 10.74
C PRO A 73 -0.06 -2.94 9.77
N GLU A 74 -1.11 -3.62 9.31
CA GLU A 74 -1.04 -4.73 8.36
C GLU A 74 -0.55 -4.28 6.97
N GLU A 75 -1.07 -3.16 6.45
CA GLU A 75 -0.61 -2.61 5.17
C GLU A 75 0.89 -2.30 5.23
N ILE A 76 1.33 -1.66 6.32
CA ILE A 76 2.73 -1.32 6.54
C ILE A 76 3.58 -2.60 6.67
N PHE A 77 3.11 -3.57 7.45
CA PHE A 77 3.75 -4.86 7.64
C PHE A 77 4.02 -5.55 6.30
N PHE A 78 3.01 -5.65 5.42
CA PHE A 78 3.20 -6.29 4.12
C PHE A 78 4.17 -5.53 3.22
N LYS A 79 4.24 -4.19 3.31
CA LYS A 79 5.25 -3.40 2.57
C LYS A 79 6.67 -3.73 3.06
N ILE A 80 6.87 -3.90 4.36
CA ILE A 80 8.13 -4.37 4.93
C ILE A 80 8.46 -5.79 4.43
N VAL A 81 7.49 -6.71 4.44
CA VAL A 81 7.66 -8.08 3.91
C VAL A 81 8.10 -8.05 2.46
N TRP A 82 7.46 -7.25 1.61
CA TRP A 82 7.84 -7.09 0.21
C TRP A 82 9.27 -6.57 0.03
N GLN A 83 9.69 -5.60 0.83
CA GLN A 83 11.04 -5.07 0.79
C GLN A 83 12.08 -6.13 1.19
N VAL A 84 11.86 -6.83 2.31
CA VAL A 84 12.77 -7.88 2.79
C VAL A 84 12.83 -9.06 1.80
N LYS A 85 11.70 -9.47 1.24
CA LYS A 85 11.62 -10.48 0.17
C LYS A 85 12.43 -10.05 -1.05
N SER A 86 12.26 -8.80 -1.49
CA SER A 86 12.99 -8.24 -2.64
C SER A 86 14.50 -8.26 -2.41
N MET A 87 14.95 -7.92 -1.21
CA MET A 87 16.36 -8.01 -0.84
C MET A 87 16.85 -9.46 -0.82
N LEU A 88 16.08 -10.41 -0.29
CA LEU A 88 16.46 -11.83 -0.30
C LEU A 88 16.58 -12.41 -1.71
N ILE A 89 15.71 -12.00 -2.63
CA ILE A 89 15.80 -12.38 -4.04
C ILE A 89 17.08 -11.78 -4.65
N ALA A 90 17.30 -10.48 -4.44
CA ALA A 90 18.49 -9.79 -4.95
C ALA A 90 19.80 -10.35 -4.38
N SER A 91 19.78 -10.90 -3.15
CA SER A 91 20.97 -11.51 -2.53
C SER A 91 21.30 -12.89 -3.09
N ARG A 92 20.34 -13.56 -3.73
CA ARG A 92 20.50 -14.93 -4.27
C ARG A 92 20.66 -14.96 -5.79
N THR A 93 20.55 -13.81 -6.44
CA THR A 93 20.57 -13.69 -7.91
C THR A 93 21.63 -12.68 -8.34
N ARG A 94 22.15 -12.86 -9.56
CA ARG A 94 23.21 -12.00 -10.08
C ARG A 94 22.67 -10.78 -10.79
N ASN A 95 21.57 -10.92 -11.52
CA ASN A 95 20.97 -9.86 -12.31
C ASN A 95 19.44 -9.92 -12.26
N VAL A 96 18.80 -8.85 -12.76
CA VAL A 96 17.33 -8.72 -12.82
C VAL A 96 16.70 -9.84 -13.66
N GLY A 97 17.37 -10.28 -14.74
CA GLY A 97 16.86 -11.26 -15.70
C GLY A 97 16.70 -12.68 -15.15
N GLU A 98 17.33 -12.99 -14.02
CA GLU A 98 17.11 -14.23 -13.26
C GLU A 98 15.82 -14.18 -12.42
N THR A 99 15.06 -13.09 -12.48
CA THR A 99 13.88 -12.84 -11.65
C THR A 99 12.71 -12.31 -12.48
N GLU A 100 11.50 -12.47 -11.96
CA GLU A 100 10.29 -11.84 -12.51
C GLU A 100 10.10 -10.39 -12.01
N MET A 101 11.11 -9.81 -11.33
CA MET A 101 11.03 -8.47 -10.76
C MET A 101 11.34 -7.39 -11.81
N LYS A 102 10.69 -6.23 -11.66
CA LYS A 102 11.09 -5.02 -12.41
C LYS A 102 12.50 -4.57 -11.99
N ALA A 103 13.21 -3.94 -12.92
CA ALA A 103 14.60 -3.51 -12.71
C ALA A 103 14.77 -2.54 -11.55
N PHE A 104 13.87 -1.56 -11.39
CA PHE A 104 13.99 -0.54 -10.33
C PHE A 104 13.90 -1.14 -8.92
N PRO A 105 12.84 -1.88 -8.52
CA PRO A 105 12.78 -2.51 -7.20
C PRO A 105 13.93 -3.48 -6.94
N TYR A 106 14.34 -4.26 -7.96
CA TYR A 106 15.47 -5.19 -7.84
C TYR A 106 16.78 -4.46 -7.53
N ASN A 107 17.14 -3.46 -8.35
CA ASN A 107 18.38 -2.72 -8.19
C ASN A 107 18.41 -1.94 -6.87
N LYS A 108 17.26 -1.39 -6.46
CA LYS A 108 17.12 -0.72 -5.17
C LYS A 108 17.36 -1.69 -4.02
N ALA A 109 16.69 -2.84 -4.01
CA ALA A 109 16.90 -3.88 -3.01
C ALA A 109 18.35 -4.39 -2.98
N LYS A 110 18.97 -4.56 -4.15
CA LYS A 110 20.37 -4.98 -4.28
C LYS A 110 21.33 -3.96 -3.68
N SER A 111 21.06 -2.66 -3.83
CA SER A 111 21.88 -1.58 -3.27
C SER A 111 21.93 -1.59 -1.73
N PHE A 112 20.89 -2.12 -1.08
CA PHE A 112 20.78 -2.19 0.38
C PHE A 112 21.51 -3.40 0.98
N LEU A 113 21.86 -4.41 0.19
CA LEU A 113 22.48 -5.65 0.70
C LEU A 113 23.78 -5.40 1.46
N LYS A 114 24.55 -4.39 1.06
CA LYS A 114 25.81 -3.99 1.73
C LYS A 114 25.61 -3.59 3.21
N ASN A 115 24.40 -3.23 3.60
CA ASN A 115 24.08 -2.82 4.96
C ASN A 115 23.75 -4.02 5.87
N PHE A 116 23.70 -5.24 5.34
CA PHE A 116 23.30 -6.45 6.08
C PHE A 116 24.46 -7.45 6.12
N LYS A 117 24.77 -7.97 7.31
CA LYS A 117 25.72 -9.07 7.46
C LYS A 117 25.11 -10.38 6.96
N SER A 118 25.98 -11.36 6.73
CA SER A 118 25.57 -12.70 6.33
C SER A 118 24.55 -13.29 7.32
N GLY A 119 23.44 -13.80 6.79
CA GLY A 119 22.37 -14.43 7.56
C GLY A 119 21.41 -13.47 8.30
N GLU A 120 21.74 -12.18 8.47
CA GLU A 120 20.85 -11.24 9.17
C GLU A 120 19.53 -11.04 8.43
N LEU A 121 19.59 -10.89 7.10
CA LEU A 121 18.40 -10.72 6.28
C LEU A 121 17.48 -11.96 6.32
N LYS A 122 18.08 -13.15 6.43
CA LYS A 122 17.34 -14.41 6.60
C LYS A 122 16.62 -14.43 7.95
N LYS A 123 17.31 -14.08 9.04
CA LYS A 123 16.71 -13.98 10.38
C LYS A 123 15.59 -12.94 10.45
N LEU A 124 15.74 -11.81 9.77
CA LEU A 124 14.70 -10.79 9.68
C LEU A 124 13.46 -11.34 8.97
N SER A 125 13.66 -12.04 7.84
CA SER A 125 12.57 -12.70 7.12
C SER A 125 11.89 -13.79 7.95
N GLU A 126 12.65 -14.60 8.69
CA GLU A 126 12.10 -15.61 9.61
C GLU A 126 11.26 -14.93 10.70
N SER A 127 11.75 -13.82 11.27
CA SER A 127 11.05 -13.06 12.31
C SER A 127 9.74 -12.44 11.82
N LEU A 128 9.70 -11.96 10.57
CA LEU A 128 8.48 -11.47 9.92
C LEU A 128 7.41 -12.57 9.80
N VAL A 129 7.80 -13.75 9.29
CA VAL A 129 6.87 -14.87 9.09
C VAL A 129 6.35 -15.39 10.43
N VAL A 130 7.26 -15.68 11.38
CA VAL A 130 6.89 -16.17 12.70
C VAL A 130 6.02 -15.16 13.43
N GLY A 131 6.42 -13.89 13.43
CA GLY A 131 5.68 -12.81 14.06
C GLY A 131 4.26 -12.67 13.53
N TYR A 132 4.10 -12.70 12.21
CA TYR A 132 2.77 -12.64 11.58
C TYR A 132 1.87 -13.79 12.01
N HIS A 133 2.39 -15.02 12.05
CA HIS A 133 1.61 -16.16 12.51
C HIS A 133 1.23 -16.06 14.00
N ARG A 134 2.11 -15.52 14.84
CA ARG A 134 1.79 -15.23 16.26
C ARG A 134 0.69 -14.19 16.37
N ALA A 135 0.77 -13.12 15.57
CA ALA A 135 -0.25 -12.08 15.57
C ALA A 135 -1.61 -12.60 15.10
N ARG A 136 -1.64 -13.46 14.07
CA ARG A 136 -2.87 -14.13 13.62
C ARG A 136 -3.47 -15.10 14.64
N ARG A 137 -2.72 -15.52 15.65
CA ARG A 137 -3.21 -16.31 16.79
C ARG A 137 -3.61 -15.44 17.99
N GLY A 138 -3.53 -14.12 17.89
CA GLY A 138 -3.82 -13.20 18.99
C GLY A 138 -2.74 -13.14 20.08
N GLU A 139 -1.53 -13.65 19.81
CA GLU A 139 -0.42 -13.63 20.79
C GLU A 139 0.28 -12.26 20.86
N VAL A 140 0.15 -11.44 19.81
CA VAL A 140 0.77 -10.12 19.71
C VAL A 140 0.01 -9.26 18.70
N GLU A 141 -0.12 -7.95 18.96
CA GLU A 141 -0.67 -7.01 17.99
C GLU A 141 0.31 -6.77 16.83
N ILE A 142 -0.20 -6.63 15.60
CA ILE A 142 0.64 -6.36 14.41
C ILE A 142 1.41 -5.06 14.58
N GLU A 143 0.79 -4.05 15.20
CA GLU A 143 1.43 -2.76 15.46
C GLU A 143 2.70 -2.93 16.32
N THR A 144 2.57 -3.63 17.45
CA THR A 144 3.70 -3.94 18.34
C THR A 144 4.74 -4.84 17.67
N LEU A 145 4.31 -5.77 16.83
CA LEU A 145 5.22 -6.63 16.06
C LEU A 145 6.09 -5.79 15.12
N VAL A 146 5.48 -4.90 14.32
CA VAL A 146 6.20 -4.04 13.38
C VAL A 146 7.17 -3.14 14.13
N GLU A 147 6.73 -2.51 15.21
CA GLU A 147 7.58 -1.64 16.03
C GLU A 147 8.81 -2.39 16.58
N LYS A 148 8.62 -3.57 17.16
CA LYS A 148 9.72 -4.41 17.66
C LYS A 148 10.70 -4.79 16.56
N LEU A 149 10.20 -5.11 15.36
CA LEU A 149 11.05 -5.44 14.22
C LEU A 149 11.89 -4.25 13.77
N LEU A 150 11.29 -3.05 13.68
CA LEU A 150 11.99 -1.83 13.28
C LEU A 150 13.06 -1.44 14.31
N LEU A 151 12.75 -1.53 15.60
CA LEU A 151 13.69 -1.22 16.69
C LEU A 151 14.79 -2.27 16.87
N GLY A 152 14.58 -3.49 16.35
CA GLY A 152 15.56 -4.58 16.35
C GLY A 152 16.54 -4.58 15.17
N LEU A 153 16.44 -3.63 14.25
CA LEU A 153 17.35 -3.45 13.11
C LEU A 153 18.78 -3.09 13.50
#